data_AF-X1I7J4-F1
#
_entry.id   AF-X1I7J4-F1
#
_cell.length_a   1.000
_cell.length_b   1.000
_cell.length_c   1.000
_cell.angle_alpha   90.00
_cell.angle_beta   90.00
_cell.angle_gamma   90.00
#
_symmetry.space_group_name_H-M   'P 1'
#
loop_
_entity.id
_entity.type
_entity.pdbx_description
1 polymer ?
#
loop_
_entity_poly.entity_id
_entity_poly.type
_entity_poly.pdbx_seq_one_letter_code
_entity_poly.pdbx_strand_id
1 'polypeptide(L)'
;MTAGIGCHAKIFDYLNMSGLYSLHGREITTASGFKISNPNLKVLTFSGDGSGLGEGLAHTLFAAKRNMDITMILHNNGVYALTTGQFSPLTQEGWKGPSTPKGSFEIPFNPISLLIEVGATFVA
;
A
#
# COMPACT_ATOMS: atom_id res chain seq x y z
N MET A 1 0.96 3.63 14.24
CA MET A 1 0.52 3.31 12.87
C MET A 1 1.12 4.28 11.87
N THR A 2 1.17 3.89 10.61
CA THR A 2 1.43 4.81 9.49
C THR A 2 0.32 4.65 8.47
N ALA A 3 0.03 5.71 7.72
CA ALA A 3 -0.89 5.67 6.59
C ALA A 3 -0.29 6.44 5.42
N GLY A 4 -0.58 6.01 4.19
CA GLY A 4 -0.18 6.72 2.98
C GLY A 4 -1.08 7.92 2.70
N ILE A 5 -1.33 8.19 1.42
CA ILE A 5 -2.31 9.18 0.96
C ILE A 5 -3.35 8.49 0.08
N GLY A 6 -4.63 8.73 0.37
CA GLY A 6 -5.76 8.12 -0.34
C GLY A 6 -6.99 7.99 0.57
N CYS A 7 -8.11 7.48 0.05
CA CYS A 7 -9.30 7.25 0.87
C CYS A 7 -9.02 6.31 2.04
N HIS A 8 -8.20 5.28 1.82
CA HIS A 8 -7.74 4.35 2.86
C HIS A 8 -7.06 5.07 4.03
N ALA A 9 -6.32 6.16 3.76
CA ALA A 9 -5.48 6.81 4.74
C ALA A 9 -6.29 7.50 5.84
N LYS A 10 -7.55 7.89 5.57
CA LYS A 10 -8.48 8.44 6.55
C LYS A 10 -8.72 7.54 7.76
N ILE A 11 -8.38 6.24 7.67
CA ILE A 11 -8.38 5.34 8.82
C ILE A 11 -7.58 5.89 10.01
N PHE A 12 -6.56 6.71 9.74
CA PHE A 12 -5.78 7.38 10.77
C PHE A 12 -6.62 8.33 11.64
N ASP A 13 -7.67 8.94 11.08
CA ASP A 13 -8.58 9.83 11.81
C ASP A 13 -9.60 9.05 12.65
N TYR A 14 -9.78 7.75 12.37
CA TYR A 14 -10.82 6.92 12.96
C TYR A 14 -10.32 6.01 14.08
N LEU A 15 -9.01 5.82 14.20
CA LEU A 15 -8.40 4.96 15.19
C LEU A 15 -7.64 5.79 16.23
N ASN A 16 -7.87 5.51 17.52
CA ASN A 16 -7.11 6.11 18.60
C ASN A 16 -5.73 5.43 18.75
N MET A 17 -4.82 5.72 17.82
CA MET A 17 -3.48 5.14 17.76
C MET A 17 -2.43 6.22 17.49
N SER A 18 -1.27 6.13 18.14
CA SER A 18 -0.14 7.01 17.82
C SER A 18 0.44 6.68 16.44
N GLY A 19 0.79 7.69 15.64
CA GLY A 19 1.33 7.46 14.30
C GLY A 19 1.62 8.71 13.49
N LEU A 20 1.85 8.52 12.20
CA LEU A 20 1.99 9.61 11.21
C LEU A 20 1.19 9.32 9.94
N TYR A 21 0.57 10.36 9.39
CA TYR A 21 0.30 10.44 7.95
C TYR A 21 1.63 10.60 7.23
N SER A 22 1.98 9.62 6.42
CA SER A 22 3.16 9.70 5.56
C SER A 22 2.81 10.38 4.24
N LEU A 23 3.81 10.51 3.37
CA LEU A 23 3.61 10.90 1.98
C LEU A 23 3.05 9.73 1.17
N HIS A 24 2.51 10.03 -0.01
CA HIS A 24 1.97 8.99 -0.90
C HIS A 24 3.04 7.95 -1.24
N GLY A 25 2.72 6.67 -1.01
CA GLY A 25 3.66 5.56 -1.20
C GLY A 25 4.89 5.55 -0.28
N ARG A 26 4.90 6.29 0.83
CA ARG A 26 6.02 6.34 1.79
C ARG A 26 5.68 5.78 3.16
N GLU A 27 4.45 5.33 3.38
CA GLU A 27 3.97 4.76 4.64
C GLU A 27 4.81 3.59 5.13
N ILE A 28 5.21 2.68 4.24
CA ILE A 28 6.06 1.54 4.59
C ILE A 28 7.49 1.97 4.91
N THR A 29 8.01 3.02 4.26
CA THR A 29 9.32 3.60 4.58
C THR A 29 9.30 4.25 5.95
N THR A 30 8.24 4.99 6.28
CA THR A 30 8.04 5.55 7.63
C THR A 30 7.89 4.44 8.67
N ALA A 31 7.12 3.39 8.38
CA ALA A 31 6.96 2.22 9.24
C ALA A 31 8.29 1.50 9.47
N SER A 32 9.12 1.39 8.43
CA SER A 32 10.47 0.84 8.50
C SER A 32 11.34 1.63 9.47
N GLY A 33 11.30 2.97 9.39
CA GLY A 33 11.97 3.85 10.34
C GLY A 33 11.49 3.65 11.78
N PHE A 34 10.18 3.53 12.01
CA PHE A 34 9.64 3.25 13.35
C PHE A 34 10.19 1.94 13.92
N LYS A 35 10.20 0.88 13.09
CA LYS A 35 10.63 -0.45 13.53
C LYS A 35 12.13 -0.52 13.79
N ILE A 36 12.95 0.16 12.98
CA ILE A 36 14.40 0.25 13.17
C ILE A 36 14.73 1.05 14.43
N SER A 37 14.05 2.17 14.65
CA SER A 37 14.32 3.06 15.80
C SER A 37 13.85 2.49 17.13
N ASN A 38 12.74 1.73 17.15
CA ASN A 38 12.27 1.05 18.35
C ASN A 38 11.70 -0.34 18.00
N PRO A 39 12.53 -1.40 18.11
CA PRO A 39 12.14 -2.77 17.78
C PRO A 39 10.97 -3.32 18.62
N ASN A 40 10.69 -2.75 19.79
CA ASN A 40 9.61 -3.19 20.66
C ASN A 40 8.22 -2.70 20.21
N LEU A 41 8.16 -1.75 19.26
CA LEU A 41 6.89 -1.27 18.74
C LEU A 41 6.20 -2.32 17.88
N LYS A 42 4.88 -2.41 18.04
CA LYS A 42 3.98 -3.05 17.09
C LYS A 42 3.60 -2.03 16.02
N VAL A 43 4.10 -2.25 14.81
CA VAL A 43 3.97 -1.30 13.69
C VAL A 43 2.93 -1.82 12.71
N LEU A 44 1.83 -1.08 12.59
CA LEU A 44 0.82 -1.25 11.56
C LEU A 44 0.99 -0.15 10.51
N THR A 45 0.94 -0.51 9.22
CA THR A 45 0.88 0.42 8.10
C THR A 45 -0.36 0.16 7.26
N PHE A 46 -1.09 1.21 6.91
CA PHE A 46 -2.29 1.15 6.08
C PHE A 46 -1.99 1.78 4.74
N SER A 47 -2.26 1.04 3.67
CA SER A 47 -1.91 1.44 2.32
C SER A 47 -3.04 1.12 1.36
N GLY A 48 -3.29 1.98 0.39
CA GLY A 48 -4.13 1.65 -0.76
C GLY A 48 -3.31 0.89 -1.78
N ASP A 49 -3.96 0.08 -2.62
CA ASP A 49 -3.35 -0.54 -3.80
C ASP A 49 -2.49 0.42 -4.63
N GLY A 50 -2.99 1.60 -4.93
CA GLY A 50 -2.24 2.63 -5.64
C GLY A 50 -1.06 3.22 -4.85
N SER A 51 -1.21 3.38 -3.53
CA SER A 51 -0.14 3.92 -2.67
C SER A 51 0.98 2.91 -2.51
N GLY A 52 0.66 1.68 -2.08
CA GLY A 52 1.65 0.68 -1.69
C GLY A 52 2.21 -0.16 -2.83
N LEU A 53 1.44 -0.34 -3.91
CA LEU A 53 1.84 -1.15 -5.07
C LEU A 53 1.95 -0.35 -6.36
N GLY A 54 1.58 0.93 -6.35
CA GLY A 54 1.92 1.90 -7.39
C GLY A 54 3.19 2.65 -7.01
N GLU A 55 3.06 3.87 -6.49
CA GLU A 55 4.22 4.72 -6.18
C GLU A 55 5.15 4.09 -5.11
N GLY A 56 4.58 3.39 -4.13
CA GLY A 56 5.30 2.77 -3.02
C GLY A 56 5.85 1.38 -3.30
N LEU A 57 5.69 0.84 -4.52
CA LEU A 57 5.96 -0.56 -4.85
C LEU A 57 7.34 -1.03 -4.36
N ALA A 58 8.40 -0.32 -4.75
CA ALA A 58 9.76 -0.70 -4.38
C ALA A 58 9.95 -0.77 -2.86
N HIS A 59 9.41 0.20 -2.12
CA HIS A 59 9.54 0.22 -0.66
C HIS A 59 8.82 -0.96 -0.02
N THR A 60 7.63 -1.31 -0.51
CA THR A 60 6.86 -2.48 -0.06
C THR A 60 7.63 -3.76 -0.30
N LEU A 61 8.16 -3.97 -1.52
CA LEU A 61 8.91 -5.18 -1.87
C LEU A 61 10.19 -5.32 -1.05
N PHE A 62 10.92 -4.23 -0.84
CA PHE A 62 12.15 -4.27 -0.06
C PHE A 62 11.91 -4.42 1.45
N ALA A 63 10.78 -3.94 1.99
CA ALA A 63 10.40 -4.21 3.38
C ALA A 63 10.08 -5.71 3.58
N ALA A 64 9.33 -6.31 2.66
CA ALA A 64 9.08 -7.74 2.64
C ALA A 64 10.37 -8.56 2.48
N LYS A 65 11.24 -8.20 1.53
CA LYS A 65 12.55 -8.85 1.31
C LYS A 65 13.46 -8.83 2.54
N ARG A 66 13.38 -7.76 3.34
CA ARG A 66 14.12 -7.63 4.60
C ARG A 66 13.46 -8.33 5.78
N ASN A 67 12.31 -8.96 5.57
CA ASN A 67 11.48 -9.57 6.59
C ASN A 67 11.25 -8.64 7.79
N MET A 68 10.92 -7.38 7.51
CA MET A 68 10.67 -6.40 8.57
C MET A 68 9.41 -6.79 9.34
N ASP A 69 9.50 -6.81 10.68
CA ASP A 69 8.36 -7.08 11.58
C ASP A 69 7.38 -5.89 11.60
N ILE A 70 6.61 -5.77 10.52
CA ILE A 70 5.62 -4.75 10.23
C ILE A 70 4.41 -5.44 9.61
N THR A 71 3.21 -5.11 10.08
CA THR A 71 1.96 -5.54 9.42
C THR A 71 1.48 -4.47 8.47
N MET A 72 1.38 -4.81 7.19
CA MET A 72 0.78 -3.95 6.16
C MET A 72 -0.64 -4.40 5.87
N ILE A 73 -1.59 -3.47 5.98
CA ILE A 73 -2.99 -3.67 5.59
C ILE A 73 -3.20 -2.96 4.26
N LEU A 74 -3.37 -3.74 3.20
CA LEU A 74 -3.57 -3.25 1.84
C LEU A 74 -5.08 -3.14 1.54
N HIS A 75 -5.55 -1.93 1.32
CA HIS A 75 -6.89 -1.62 0.88
C HIS A 75 -6.94 -1.68 -0.65
N ASN A 76 -7.33 -2.84 -1.18
CA ASN A 76 -7.51 -3.05 -2.61
C ASN A 76 -8.96 -2.73 -3.03
N ASN A 77 -9.15 -1.61 -3.71
CA ASN A 77 -10.42 -1.27 -4.37
C ASN A 77 -10.27 -1.13 -5.89
N GLY A 78 -9.05 -1.35 -6.43
CA GLY A 78 -8.75 -1.31 -7.85
C GLY A 78 -8.74 0.09 -8.46
N VAL A 79 -8.71 1.18 -7.68
CA VAL A 79 -8.72 2.56 -8.21
C VAL A 79 -8.08 3.58 -7.26
N TYR A 80 -7.52 4.66 -7.81
CA TYR A 80 -7.16 5.87 -7.06
C TYR A 80 -8.43 6.70 -6.74
N ALA A 81 -9.25 6.21 -5.80
CA ALA A 81 -10.55 6.80 -5.49
C ALA A 81 -10.49 8.26 -5.03
N LEU A 82 -9.49 8.63 -4.22
CA LEU A 82 -9.38 10.00 -3.70
C LEU A 82 -9.13 11.02 -4.80
N THR A 83 -8.42 10.63 -5.85
CA THR A 83 -8.09 11.49 -6.98
C THR A 83 -9.10 11.39 -8.12
N THR A 84 -10.31 10.93 -7.83
CA THR A 84 -11.47 10.77 -8.75
C THR A 84 -11.54 9.48 -9.56
N GLY A 85 -10.80 8.43 -9.17
CA GLY A 85 -11.05 7.06 -9.60
C GLY A 85 -10.27 6.63 -10.85
N GLN A 86 -9.02 7.05 -11.01
CA GLN A 86 -8.13 6.51 -12.03
C GLN A 86 -7.81 5.04 -11.75
N PHE A 87 -7.45 4.28 -12.79
CA PHE A 87 -7.00 2.89 -12.63
C PHE A 87 -5.74 2.81 -11.75
N SER A 88 -5.62 1.76 -10.95
CA SER A 88 -4.48 1.40 -10.11
C SER A 88 -3.74 0.17 -10.69
N PRO A 89 -2.60 -0.24 -10.10
CA PRO A 89 -1.87 -1.44 -10.52
C PRO A 89 -2.65 -2.76 -10.34
N LEU A 90 -3.77 -2.73 -9.62
CA LEU A 90 -4.64 -3.90 -9.39
C LEU A 90 -5.95 -3.82 -10.18
N THR A 91 -6.14 -2.77 -11.00
CA THR A 91 -7.31 -2.66 -11.88
C THR A 91 -7.29 -3.74 -12.95
N GLN A 92 -8.44 -4.39 -13.16
CA GLN A 92 -8.60 -5.37 -14.22
C GLN A 92 -8.39 -4.75 -15.61
N GLU A 93 -7.75 -5.50 -16.51
CA GLU A 93 -7.61 -5.11 -17.91
C GLU A 93 -8.98 -4.82 -18.53
N GLY A 94 -9.03 -3.80 -19.39
CA GLY A 94 -10.27 -3.36 -20.05
C GLY A 94 -11.19 -2.50 -19.19
N TRP A 95 -10.91 -2.31 -17.89
CA TRP A 95 -11.71 -1.43 -17.04
C TRP A 95 -11.65 0.03 -17.51
N LYS A 96 -12.81 0.65 -17.72
CA LYS A 96 -12.92 2.02 -18.24
C LYS A 96 -13.01 3.02 -17.10
N GLY A 97 -12.00 3.89 -17.00
CA GLY A 97 -11.94 4.95 -16.00
C GLY A 97 -11.87 6.36 -16.60
N PRO A 98 -11.87 7.39 -15.74
CA PRO A 98 -11.72 8.78 -16.17
C PRO A 98 -10.43 9.06 -16.96
N SER A 99 -9.30 8.44 -16.57
CA SER A 99 -8.02 8.54 -17.27
C SER A 99 -7.82 7.46 -18.35
N THR A 100 -8.63 6.41 -18.33
CA THR A 100 -8.58 5.27 -19.27
C THR A 100 -9.96 5.03 -19.90
N PRO A 101 -10.53 6.00 -20.63
CA PRO A 101 -11.90 5.89 -21.17
C PRO A 101 -12.05 4.74 -22.19
N LYS A 102 -10.94 4.29 -22.79
CA LYS A 102 -10.89 3.15 -23.71
C LYS A 102 -10.66 1.81 -23.01
N GLY A 103 -10.47 1.80 -21.69
CA GLY A 103 -10.09 0.62 -20.90
C GLY A 103 -8.63 0.70 -20.44
N SER A 104 -8.33 0.12 -19.27
CA SER A 104 -6.96 -0.16 -18.83
C SER A 104 -6.31 -1.17 -19.79
N PHE A 105 -5.05 -0.97 -20.13
CA PHE A 105 -4.27 -1.84 -21.02
C PHE A 105 -3.27 -2.71 -20.24
N GLU A 106 -3.09 -2.46 -18.95
CA GLU A 106 -2.12 -3.17 -18.13
C GLU A 106 -2.76 -4.40 -17.49
N ILE A 107 -2.02 -5.51 -17.49
CA ILE A 107 -2.38 -6.71 -16.73
C ILE A 107 -2.11 -6.40 -15.24
N PRO A 108 -3.11 -6.57 -14.35
CA PRO A 108 -2.94 -6.23 -12.94
C PRO A 108 -1.91 -7.13 -12.27
N PHE A 109 -1.18 -6.58 -11.29
CA PHE A 109 -0.40 -7.41 -10.39
C PHE A 109 -1.30 -8.33 -9.57
N ASN A 110 -0.77 -9.50 -9.21
CA ASN A 110 -1.32 -10.28 -8.10
C ASN A 110 -0.53 -9.93 -6.83
N PRO A 111 -1.11 -9.18 -5.87
CA PRO A 111 -0.37 -8.70 -4.71
C PRO A 111 0.13 -9.83 -3.81
N ILE A 112 -0.64 -10.92 -3.70
CA ILE A 112 -0.27 -12.10 -2.90
C ILE A 112 0.96 -12.77 -3.53
N SER A 113 0.90 -13.06 -4.82
CA SER A 113 2.01 -13.71 -5.54
C SER A 113 3.28 -12.85 -5.49
N LEU A 114 3.13 -11.54 -5.69
CA LEU A 114 4.23 -10.58 -5.67
C LEU A 114 4.94 -10.54 -4.30
N LEU A 115 4.18 -10.52 -3.21
CA LEU A 115 4.73 -10.51 -1.84
C LEU A 115 5.40 -11.84 -1.48
N ILE A 116 4.82 -12.97 -1.89
CA ILE A 116 5.43 -14.29 -1.73
C ILE A 116 6.77 -14.35 -2.46
N GLU A 117 6.81 -13.89 -3.72
CA GLU A 117 8.02 -13.92 -4.56
C GLU A 117 9.19 -13.16 -3.94
N VAL A 118 8.92 -12.01 -3.30
CA VAL A 118 9.97 -11.22 -2.64
C VAL A 118 10.29 -11.66 -1.22
N GLY A 119 9.65 -12.72 -0.72
CA GLY A 119 10.00 -13.36 0.55
C GLY A 119 9.22 -12.86 1.77
N ALA A 120 8.01 -12.32 1.60
CA ALA A 120 7.13 -12.05 2.73
C ALA A 120 6.83 -13.36 3.50
N THR A 121 7.05 -13.35 4.81
CA THR A 121 6.90 -14.54 5.67
C THR A 121 5.47 -14.77 6.14
N PHE A 122 4.57 -13.82 5.89
CA PHE A 122 3.14 -13.92 6.13
C PHE A 122 2.38 -13.13 5.05
N VAL A 123 1.39 -13.77 4.41
CA VAL A 123 0.50 -13.16 3.42
C VAL A 123 -0.90 -13.73 3.63
N ALA A 124 -1.92 -12.87 3.73
CA ALA A 124 -3.32 -13.23 3.94
C ALA A 124 -4.25 -12.20 3.26
#